data_AF-S7WSR9-F1
#
_entry.id   AF-S7WSR9-F1
#
_cell.length_a   1.000
_cell.length_b   1.000
_cell.length_c   1.000
_cell.angle_alpha   90.00
_cell.angle_beta   90.00
_cell.angle_gamma   90.00
#
_symmetry.space_group_name_H-M   'P 1'
#
loop_
_entity.id
_entity.type
_entity.pdbx_description
1 polymer ?
#
loop_
_entity_poly.entity_id
_entity_poly.type
_entity_poly.pdbx_seq_one_letter_code
_entity_poly.pdbx_strand_id
1 'polypeptide(L)'
;MAKRFSPEFKQQAIDYALANSSESIAALANKLGIGYSTLDKWIRQSSEAGSSKRQLTPEQQRILDLEKENKRLREANEILKKAHVYFLTEDAKRSTR
;
A
#
# COMPACT_ATOMS: atom_id res chain seq x y z
N MET A 1 -33.13 -10.70 -11.74
CA MET A 1 -31.92 -10.18 -12.43
C MET A 1 -30.87 -9.84 -11.38
N ALA A 2 -29.68 -10.46 -11.41
CA ALA A 2 -28.59 -10.02 -10.56
C ALA A 2 -28.10 -8.64 -11.06
N LYS A 3 -28.23 -7.59 -10.24
CA LYS A 3 -27.60 -6.30 -10.53
C LYS A 3 -26.08 -6.55 -10.59
N ARG A 4 -25.49 -6.45 -11.77
CA ARG A 4 -24.04 -6.54 -11.97
C ARG A 4 -23.45 -5.18 -11.57
N PHE A 5 -22.80 -5.14 -10.42
CA PHE A 5 -22.03 -3.98 -10.00
C PHE A 5 -20.60 -4.09 -10.53
N SER A 6 -20.01 -2.97 -10.92
CA SER A 6 -18.62 -2.94 -11.36
C SER A 6 -17.69 -3.23 -10.15
N PRO A 7 -16.51 -3.82 -10.39
CA PRO A 7 -15.56 -4.11 -9.32
C PRO A 7 -15.07 -2.83 -8.62
N GLU A 8 -14.93 -1.72 -9.35
CA GLU A 8 -14.55 -0.41 -8.82
C GLU A 8 -15.62 0.12 -7.87
N PHE A 9 -16.90 0.01 -8.25
CA PHE A 9 -18.02 0.42 -7.41
C PHE A 9 -18.10 -0.41 -6.13
N LYS A 10 -17.84 -1.73 -6.22
CA LYS A 10 -17.77 -2.61 -5.04
C LYS A 10 -16.69 -2.14 -4.07
N GLN A 11 -15.49 -1.81 -4.55
CA GLN A 11 -14.41 -1.30 -3.70
C GLN A 11 -14.78 0.03 -3.05
N GLN A 12 -15.28 0.98 -3.83
CA GLN A 12 -15.69 2.29 -3.33
C GLN A 12 -16.81 2.19 -2.27
N ALA A 13 -17.77 1.28 -2.44
CA ALA A 13 -18.82 1.02 -1.47
C ALA A 13 -18.28 0.43 -0.15
N ILE A 14 -17.30 -0.46 -0.23
CA ILE A 14 -16.64 -1.04 0.95
C ILE A 14 -15.84 0.05 1.68
N ASP A 15 -15.02 0.82 0.97
CA ASP A 15 -14.21 1.88 1.56
C ASP A 15 -15.07 2.96 2.23
N TYR A 16 -16.16 3.35 1.59
CA TYR A 16 -17.12 4.29 2.16
C TYR A 16 -17.78 3.75 3.43
N ALA A 17 -18.09 2.45 3.48
CA ALA A 17 -18.67 1.82 4.66
C ALA A 17 -17.66 1.71 5.82
N LEU A 18 -16.38 1.43 5.52
CA LEU A 18 -15.32 1.37 6.52
C LEU A 18 -14.97 2.75 7.08
N ALA A 19 -14.97 3.78 6.23
CA ALA A 19 -14.74 5.17 6.64
C ALA A 19 -15.87 5.70 7.55
N ASN A 20 -17.10 5.23 7.34
CA ASN A 20 -18.29 5.68 8.06
C ASN A 20 -18.82 4.62 9.03
N SER A 21 -17.93 4.03 9.84
CA SER A 21 -18.28 3.01 10.86
C SER A 21 -19.27 3.49 11.92
N SER A 22 -19.48 4.81 12.05
CA SER A 22 -20.50 5.40 12.92
C SER A 22 -21.93 5.24 12.39
N GLU A 23 -22.12 5.01 11.09
CA GLU A 23 -23.42 4.80 10.48
C GLU A 23 -23.73 3.30 10.32
N SER A 24 -25.01 2.93 10.41
CA SER A 24 -25.40 1.54 10.19
C SER A 24 -25.20 1.15 8.73
N ILE A 25 -24.78 -0.11 8.50
CA ILE A 25 -24.61 -0.68 7.15
C ILE A 25 -25.92 -0.57 6.35
N ALA A 26 -27.09 -0.61 7.01
CA ALA A 26 -28.39 -0.41 6.37
C ALA A 26 -28.57 1.03 5.84
N ALA A 27 -28.18 2.04 6.61
CA ALA A 27 -28.23 3.43 6.17
C ALA A 27 -27.27 3.68 5.00
N LEU A 28 -26.05 3.15 5.09
CA LEU A 28 -25.04 3.25 4.04
C LEU A 28 -25.48 2.54 2.75
N ALA A 29 -26.07 1.34 2.87
CA ALA A 29 -26.61 0.60 1.73
C ALA A 29 -27.74 1.37 1.03
N ASN A 30 -28.65 1.98 1.80
CA ASN A 30 -29.69 2.84 1.25
C ASN A 30 -29.13 4.07 0.54
N LYS A 31 -28.11 4.74 1.11
CA LYS A 31 -27.43 5.89 0.47
C LYS A 31 -26.78 5.50 -0.85
N LEU A 32 -26.19 4.31 -0.92
CA LEU A 32 -25.52 3.78 -2.11
C LEU A 32 -26.49 3.12 -3.11
N GLY A 33 -27.79 3.03 -2.78
CA GLY A 33 -28.79 2.37 -3.62
C GLY A 33 -28.58 0.84 -3.76
N ILE A 34 -27.85 0.23 -2.83
CA ILE A 34 -27.57 -1.21 -2.81
C ILE A 34 -28.34 -1.90 -1.69
N GLY A 35 -28.59 -3.20 -1.87
CA GLY A 35 -29.22 -3.99 -0.82
C GLY A 35 -28.27 -4.17 0.37
N TYR A 36 -28.80 -4.07 1.59
CA TYR A 36 -28.07 -4.32 2.83
C TYR A 36 -27.24 -5.61 2.77
N SER A 37 -27.88 -6.71 2.38
CA SER A 37 -27.25 -8.04 2.30
C SER A 37 -26.12 -8.10 1.28
N THR A 38 -26.14 -7.23 0.26
CA THR A 38 -25.07 -7.13 -0.74
C THR A 38 -23.86 -6.42 -0.15
N LEU A 39 -24.08 -5.29 0.53
CA LEU A 39 -23.00 -4.53 1.18
C LEU A 39 -22.37 -5.33 2.33
N ASP A 40 -23.18 -5.95 3.20
CA ASP A 40 -22.69 -6.81 4.28
C ASP A 40 -21.86 -7.98 3.75
N LYS A 41 -22.32 -8.65 2.69
CA LYS A 41 -21.55 -9.73 2.04
C LYS A 41 -20.23 -9.22 1.48
N TRP A 42 -20.19 -8.03 0.89
CA TRP A 42 -18.96 -7.45 0.37
C TRP A 42 -17.96 -7.09 1.47
N ILE A 43 -18.43 -6.52 2.57
CA ILE A 43 -17.60 -6.21 3.75
C ILE A 43 -17.04 -7.49 4.35
N ARG A 44 -17.90 -8.50 4.60
CA ARG A 44 -17.47 -9.81 5.12
C ARG A 44 -16.45 -10.49 4.20
N GLN A 45 -16.72 -10.54 2.90
CA GLN A 45 -15.77 -11.08 1.92
C GLN A 45 -14.45 -10.30 1.89
N SER A 46 -14.48 -8.97 2.06
CA SER A 46 -13.26 -8.16 2.14
C SER A 46 -12.45 -8.43 3.41
N SER A 47 -13.13 -8.70 4.53
CA SER A 47 -12.51 -9.06 5.80
C SER A 47 -11.93 -10.48 5.79
N GLU A 48 -12.67 -11.44 5.23
CA GLU A 48 -12.22 -12.83 5.07
C GLU A 48 -11.08 -12.94 4.04
N ALA A 49 -11.15 -12.20 2.93
CA ALA A 49 -10.03 -12.05 2.00
C ALA A 49 -8.84 -11.30 2.63
N GLY A 50 -9.08 -10.47 3.64
CA GLY A 50 -8.04 -9.85 4.45
C GLY A 50 -7.25 -10.84 5.31
N SER A 51 -7.88 -11.95 5.72
CA SER A 51 -7.22 -13.01 6.51
C SER A 51 -6.54 -14.09 5.66
N SER A 52 -6.85 -14.16 4.38
CA SER A 52 -6.19 -15.06 3.42
C SER A 52 -5.76 -14.27 2.19
N LYS A 53 -4.53 -13.73 2.23
CA LYS A 53 -3.87 -13.05 1.11
C LYS A 53 -4.64 -11.84 0.59
N ARG A 54 -4.39 -10.67 1.20
CA ARG A 54 -4.11 -9.48 0.37
C ARG A 54 -2.94 -9.85 -0.53
N GLN A 55 -3.21 -10.42 -1.70
CA GLN A 55 -2.30 -10.29 -2.82
C GLN A 55 -2.19 -8.78 -3.01
N LEU A 56 -1.04 -8.22 -2.64
CA LEU A 56 -0.68 -6.86 -2.97
C LEU A 56 -1.09 -6.66 -4.43
N THR A 57 -1.83 -5.60 -4.73
CA THR A 57 -2.03 -5.23 -6.14
C THR A 57 -0.63 -5.18 -6.79
N PRO A 58 -0.47 -5.57 -8.06
CA PRO A 58 0.84 -5.59 -8.71
C PRO A 58 1.59 -4.25 -8.55
N GLU A 59 0.83 -3.16 -8.48
CA GLU A 59 1.32 -1.82 -8.18
C GLU A 59 1.88 -1.67 -6.75
N GLN A 60 1.15 -2.13 -5.71
CA GLN A 60 1.64 -2.11 -4.33
C GLN A 60 2.85 -3.01 -4.12
N GLN A 61 2.92 -4.15 -4.81
CA GLN A 61 4.08 -5.03 -4.76
C GLN A 61 5.29 -4.37 -5.42
N ARG A 62 5.08 -3.67 -6.55
CA ARG A 62 6.10 -2.88 -7.22
C ARG A 62 6.62 -1.74 -6.35
N ILE A 63 5.75 -1.06 -5.61
CA ILE A 63 6.13 0.00 -4.66
C ILE A 63 7.05 -0.58 -3.58
N LEU A 64 6.67 -1.69 -2.95
CA LEU A 64 7.49 -2.33 -1.91
C LEU A 64 8.85 -2.80 -2.42
N ASP A 65 8.90 -3.35 -3.63
CA ASP A 65 10.16 -3.76 -4.24
C ASP A 65 11.04 -2.54 -4.58
N LEU A 66 10.45 -1.47 -5.10
CA LEU A 66 11.15 -0.22 -5.36
C LEU A 66 11.67 0.44 -4.08
N GLU A 67 10.91 0.43 -2.98
CA GLU A 67 11.36 0.97 -1.69
C GLU A 67 12.54 0.19 -1.12
N LYS A 68 12.52 -1.15 -1.23
CA LYS A 68 13.65 -2.01 -0.83
C LYS A 68 14.89 -1.72 -1.66
N GLU A 69 14.74 -1.60 -2.98
CA GLU A 69 15.83 -1.26 -3.90
C GLU A 69 16.41 0.11 -3.57
N ASN A 70 15.57 1.12 -3.34
CA ASN A 70 16.00 2.47 -3.00
C ASN A 70 16.78 2.51 -1.69
N LYS A 71 16.32 1.75 -0.67
CA LYS A 71 17.03 1.63 0.60
C LYS A 71 18.43 1.04 0.41
N ARG A 72 18.56 -0.05 -0.34
CA ARG A 72 19.86 -0.68 -0.64
C ARG A 72 20.79 0.25 -1.41
N LEU A 73 20.28 0.95 -2.41
CA LEU A 73 21.07 1.91 -3.19
C LEU A 73 21.54 3.10 -2.35
N ARG A 74 20.71 3.57 -1.41
CA ARG A 74 21.11 4.63 -0.47
C ARG A 74 22.21 4.16 0.48
N GLU A 75 22.07 2.96 1.05
CA GLU A 75 23.10 2.37 1.92
C GLU A 75 24.43 2.20 1.17
N ALA A 76 24.41 1.69 -0.06
CA ALA A 76 25.61 1.55 -0.90
C ALA A 76 26.25 2.92 -1.22
N ASN A 77 25.44 3.93 -1.56
CA ASN A 77 25.94 5.28 -1.80
C ASN A 77 26.58 5.90 -0.57
N GLU A 78 26.01 5.69 0.62
CA GLU A 78 26.59 6.20 1.87
C GLU A 78 27.93 5.53 2.19
N ILE A 79 28.07 4.23 1.94
CA ILE A 79 29.35 3.53 2.06
C ILE A 79 30.37 4.10 1.08
N LEU A 80 29.99 4.28 -0.18
CA LEU A 80 30.87 4.83 -1.23
C LEU A 80 31.31 6.26 -0.92
N LYS A 81 30.40 7.13 -0.44
CA LYS A 81 30.75 8.49 0.00
C LYS A 81 31.73 8.48 1.16
N LYS A 82 31.49 7.64 2.18
CA LYS A 82 32.41 7.51 3.33
C LYS A 82 33.79 7.02 2.90
N ALA A 83 33.84 6.03 2.00
CA ALA A 83 35.09 5.55 1.44
C ALA A 83 35.80 6.65 0.64
N HIS A 84 35.07 7.38 -0.21
CA HIS A 84 35.61 8.50 -0.99
C HIS A 84 36.24 9.56 -0.08
N VAL A 85 35.55 9.97 0.98
CA VAL A 85 36.08 10.93 1.97
C VAL A 85 37.34 10.38 2.64
N TYR A 86 37.32 9.11 3.06
CA TYR A 86 38.50 8.47 3.66
C TYR A 86 39.71 8.51 2.72
N PHE A 87 39.53 8.11 1.46
CA PHE A 87 40.62 8.11 0.47
C PHE A 87 41.16 9.52 0.20
N LEU A 88 40.30 10.51 0.00
CA LEU A 88 40.75 11.90 -0.17
C LEU A 88 41.55 12.41 1.04
N THR A 89 41.12 12.06 2.26
CA THR A 89 41.87 12.45 3.46
C THR A 89 43.20 11.72 3.62
N GLU A 90 43.32 10.48 3.18
CA GLU A 90 44.58 9.73 3.21
C GLU A 90 45.56 10.21 2.14
N ASP A 91 45.09 10.52 0.92
CA ASP A 91 45.90 11.14 -0.13
C ASP A 91 46.42 12.51 0.31
N ALA A 92 45.58 13.34 0.92
CA ALA A 92 45.99 14.63 1.45
C ALA A 92 47.10 14.51 2.52
N LYS A 93 47.00 13.54 3.44
CA LYS A 93 48.01 13.30 4.48
C LYS A 93 49.33 12.77 3.91
N ARG A 94 49.28 11.93 2.87
CA ARG A 94 50.49 11.40 2.19
C ARG A 94 51.21 12.46 1.39
N SER A 95 50.50 13.41 0.78
CA SER A 95 51.10 14.51 0.01
C SER A 95 51.83 15.54 0.87
N THR A 96 51.54 15.60 2.17
CA THR A 96 52.17 16.54 3.12
C THR A 96 53.38 15.97 3.87
N ARG A 97 53.84 14.75 3.54
CA ARG A 97 54.98 14.08 4.19
C ARG A 97 56.21 14.02 3.29
#